data_AF-A0A518LM50-F1
#
_entry.id   AF-A0A518LM50-F1
#
_cell.length_a   1.000
_cell.length_b   1.000
_cell.length_c   1.000
_cell.angle_alpha   90.00
_cell.angle_beta   90.00
_cell.angle_gamma   90.00
#
_symmetry.space_group_name_H-M   'P 1'
#
loop_
_entity.id
_entity.type
_entity.pdbx_description
1 polymer ?
#
loop_
_entity_poly.entity_id
_entity_poly.type
_entity_poly.pdbx_seq_one_letter_code
_entity_poly.pdbx_strand_id
1 'polypeptide(L)'
;MNVRSKSMVPMTAVGTIVQIAMVVAGHYNEFIKNNVFAIGGMLISLVVAAMWAAKGAASKGNAFGGGAIVGGVCAILGIALSVILGDTDAAVLGFGTAGSAVAGGIGGIAAFALGGRKVAPAG
;
A
#
# COMPACT_ATOMS: atom_id res chain seq x y z
N MET A 1 20.72 15.36 -2.46
CA MET A 1 20.40 14.08 -1.78
C MET A 1 19.04 13.59 -2.27
N ASN A 2 18.94 12.35 -2.75
CA ASN A 2 17.76 11.84 -3.45
C ASN A 2 16.66 11.44 -2.45
N VAL A 3 15.59 12.24 -2.36
CA VAL A 3 14.45 12.06 -1.40
C VAL A 3 13.70 10.74 -1.64
N ARG A 4 13.86 10.15 -2.83
CA ARG A 4 13.13 9.00 -3.38
C ARG A 4 13.34 7.69 -2.62
N SER A 5 14.59 7.27 -2.44
CA SER A 5 14.94 6.02 -1.74
C SER A 5 14.69 6.14 -0.23
N LYS A 6 14.94 7.34 0.32
CA LYS A 6 14.69 7.64 1.73
C LYS A 6 13.22 7.56 2.12
N SER A 7 12.28 7.71 1.17
CA SER A 7 10.85 7.65 1.49
C SER A 7 10.21 6.27 1.30
N MET A 8 10.83 5.33 0.59
CA MET A 8 10.23 3.99 0.40
C MET A 8 10.19 3.25 1.72
N VAL A 9 11.35 3.06 2.36
CA VAL A 9 11.48 2.34 3.64
C VAL A 9 10.49 2.81 4.71
N PRO A 10 10.38 4.12 5.04
CA PRO A 10 9.44 4.55 6.06
C PRO A 10 7.98 4.34 5.66
N MET A 11 7.62 4.50 4.38
CA MET A 11 6.23 4.30 3.95
C MET A 11 5.85 2.82 3.93
N THR A 12 6.76 1.94 3.53
CA THR A 12 6.56 0.50 3.62
C THR A 12 6.46 0.04 5.07
N ALA A 13 7.26 0.61 5.97
CA ALA A 13 7.20 0.34 7.41
C ALA A 13 5.86 0.79 8.01
N VAL A 14 5.42 2.03 7.74
CA VAL A 14 4.11 2.54 8.16
C VAL A 14 3.00 1.64 7.64
N GLY A 15 3.01 1.31 6.35
CA GLY A 15 2.02 0.41 5.75
C GLY A 15 1.99 -0.96 6.42
N THR A 16 3.16 -1.52 6.72
CA THR A 16 3.29 -2.83 7.36
C THR A 16 2.73 -2.80 8.78
N ILE A 17 3.04 -1.76 9.56
CA ILE A 17 2.51 -1.59 10.92
C ILE A 17 0.99 -1.51 10.89
N VAL A 18 0.41 -0.73 9.97
CA VAL A 18 -1.04 -0.60 9.84
C VAL A 18 -1.69 -1.91 9.36
N GLN A 19 -1.07 -2.63 8.43
CA GLN A 19 -1.52 -3.96 8.01
C GLN A 19 -1.52 -4.96 9.16
N ILE A 20 -0.43 -5.00 9.94
CA ILE A 20 -0.32 -5.87 11.12
C ILE A 20 -1.39 -5.50 12.15
N ALA A 21 -1.60 -4.21 12.43
CA ALA A 21 -2.62 -3.76 13.36
C ALA A 21 -4.02 -4.19 12.92
N MET A 22 -4.33 -4.11 11.61
CA MET A 22 -5.59 -4.62 11.06
C MET A 22 -5.73 -6.13 11.25
N VAL A 23 -4.68 -6.90 10.95
CA VAL A 23 -4.69 -8.36 11.10
C VAL A 23 -4.89 -8.77 12.56
N VAL A 24 -4.14 -8.17 13.48
CA VAL A 24 -4.29 -8.40 14.92
C VAL A 24 -5.72 -8.04 15.37
N ALA A 25 -6.27 -6.93 14.91
CA ALA A 25 -7.65 -6.57 15.24
C ALA A 25 -8.67 -7.59 14.70
N GLY A 26 -8.47 -8.11 13.49
CA GLY A 26 -9.34 -9.13 12.90
C GLY A 26 -9.21 -10.51 13.53
N HIS A 27 -8.05 -10.85 14.08
CA HIS A 27 -7.87 -12.08 14.85
C HIS A 27 -8.85 -12.19 16.03
N TYR A 28 -9.13 -11.06 16.68
CA TYR A 28 -10.07 -10.99 17.80
C TYR A 28 -11.50 -10.58 17.39
N ASN A 29 -11.74 -10.26 16.11
CA ASN A 29 -13.01 -9.73 15.64
C ASN A 29 -13.38 -10.28 14.25
N GLU A 30 -14.36 -11.19 14.23
CA GLU A 30 -14.83 -11.84 13.01
C GLU A 30 -15.35 -10.87 11.94
N PHE A 31 -15.96 -9.75 12.35
CA PHE A 31 -16.43 -8.74 11.40
C PHE A 31 -15.27 -8.14 10.62
N ILE A 32 -14.16 -7.81 11.31
CA ILE A 32 -12.95 -7.27 10.68
C ILE A 32 -12.32 -8.33 9.78
N LYS A 33 -12.16 -9.57 10.27
CA LYS A 33 -11.59 -10.67 9.49
C LYS A 33 -12.36 -10.90 8.18
N ASN A 34 -13.69 -10.97 8.25
CA ASN A 34 -14.51 -11.40 7.13
C ASN A 34 -14.84 -10.28 6.15
N ASN A 35 -14.82 -9.01 6.58
CA ASN A 35 -15.25 -7.88 5.74
C ASN A 35 -14.15 -6.85 5.46
N VAL A 36 -13.13 -6.75 6.32
CA VAL A 36 -12.15 -5.65 6.28
C VAL A 36 -10.81 -6.11 5.73
N PHE A 37 -10.39 -7.36 5.89
CA PHE A 37 -9.06 -7.79 5.46
C PHE A 37 -8.74 -7.51 3.99
N ALA A 38 -9.64 -7.90 3.08
CA ALA A 38 -9.42 -7.69 1.65
C ALA A 38 -9.47 -6.20 1.27
N ILE A 39 -10.60 -5.54 1.58
CA ILE A 39 -10.83 -4.15 1.17
C ILE A 39 -9.90 -3.19 1.93
N GLY A 40 -9.77 -3.37 3.24
CA GLY A 40 -8.91 -2.60 4.12
C GLY A 40 -7.44 -2.77 3.78
N GLY A 41 -6.96 -4.00 3.55
CA GLY A 41 -5.57 -4.24 3.16
C GLY A 41 -5.19 -3.55 1.84
N MET A 42 -6.08 -3.59 0.85
CA MET A 42 -5.88 -2.87 -0.42
C MET A 42 -5.96 -1.35 -0.26
N LEU A 43 -6.89 -0.85 0.57
CA LEU A 43 -7.02 0.59 0.89
C LEU A 43 -5.77 1.12 1.58
N ILE A 44 -5.25 0.40 2.58
CA ILE A 44 -3.99 0.74 3.24
C ILE A 44 -2.90 0.84 2.17
N SER A 45 -2.72 -0.21 1.38
CA SER A 45 -1.72 -0.28 0.31
C SER A 45 -1.80 0.89 -0.67
N LEU A 46 -3.01 1.27 -1.08
CA LEU A 46 -3.29 2.43 -1.93
C LEU A 46 -2.86 3.74 -1.26
N VAL A 47 -3.25 3.96 0.00
CA VAL A 47 -2.98 5.21 0.72
C VAL A 47 -1.48 5.40 0.97
N VAL A 48 -0.78 4.39 1.49
CA VAL A 48 0.67 4.54 1.76
C VAL A 48 1.48 4.70 0.48
N ALA A 49 1.09 4.02 -0.60
CA ALA A 49 1.70 4.21 -1.91
C ALA A 49 1.44 5.61 -2.49
N ALA A 50 0.22 6.14 -2.31
CA ALA A 50 -0.12 7.51 -2.67
C ALA A 50 0.73 8.53 -1.88
N MET A 51 0.88 8.33 -0.57
CA MET A 51 1.73 9.18 0.28
C MET A 51 3.20 9.13 -0.14
N TRP A 52 3.70 7.95 -0.52
CA TRP A 52 5.04 7.82 -1.08
C TRP A 52 5.20 8.59 -2.39
N ALA A 53 4.28 8.41 -3.35
CA ALA A 53 4.34 9.05 -4.65
C ALA A 53 4.18 10.58 -4.57
N ALA A 54 3.35 11.07 -3.63
CA ALA A 54 3.16 12.50 -3.36
C ALA A 54 4.45 13.22 -2.93
N LYS A 55 5.47 12.49 -2.45
CA LYS A 55 6.77 13.05 -2.06
C LYS A 55 7.73 13.26 -3.25
N GLY A 56 7.27 13.05 -4.48
CA GLY A 56 8.02 13.41 -5.68
C GLY A 56 8.28 12.25 -6.63
N ALA A 57 7.25 11.48 -7.00
CA ALA A 57 7.36 10.55 -8.12
C ALA A 57 7.70 11.33 -9.42
N ALA A 58 8.80 10.95 -10.10
CA ALA A 58 9.30 11.71 -11.26
C ALA A 58 8.56 11.42 -12.59
N SER A 59 7.77 10.35 -12.66
CA SER A 59 6.99 10.01 -13.85
C SER A 59 5.81 9.12 -13.47
N LYS A 60 4.80 9.05 -14.35
CA LYS A 60 3.63 8.19 -14.14
C LYS A 60 4.00 6.71 -13.99
N GLY A 61 4.92 6.22 -14.82
CA GLY A 61 5.43 4.84 -14.74
C GLY A 61 6.17 4.57 -13.43
N ASN A 62 6.94 5.53 -12.94
CA ASN A 62 7.60 5.41 -11.64
C ASN A 62 6.61 5.48 -10.48
N ALA A 63 5.59 6.33 -10.58
CA ALA A 63 4.53 6.43 -9.57
C ALA A 63 3.80 5.09 -9.43
N PHE A 64 3.43 4.46 -10.56
CA PHE A 64 2.83 3.13 -10.55
C PHE A 64 3.79 2.07 -10.02
N GLY A 65 4.99 1.95 -10.60
CA GLY A 65 5.93 0.88 -10.23
C GLY A 65 6.38 0.97 -8.77
N GLY A 66 6.75 2.16 -8.29
CA GLY A 66 7.14 2.35 -6.89
C GLY A 66 5.96 2.22 -5.93
N GLY A 67 4.78 2.71 -6.32
CA GLY A 67 3.56 2.51 -5.55
C GLY A 67 3.18 1.03 -5.42
N ALA A 68 3.34 0.26 -6.49
CA ALA A 68 3.09 -1.17 -6.50
C ALA A 68 4.06 -1.94 -5.60
N ILE A 69 5.34 -1.54 -5.56
CA ILE A 69 6.31 -2.12 -4.65
C ILE A 69 5.94 -1.79 -3.19
N VAL A 70 5.64 -0.53 -2.88
CA VAL A 70 5.28 -0.12 -1.50
C VAL A 70 4.02 -0.87 -1.03
N GLY A 71 2.97 -0.90 -1.85
CA GLY A 71 1.72 -1.60 -1.54
C GLY A 71 1.87 -3.12 -1.45
N GLY A 72 2.61 -3.73 -2.38
CA GLY A 72 2.84 -5.17 -2.37
C GLY A 72 3.67 -5.63 -1.16
N VAL A 73 4.74 -4.91 -0.83
CA VAL A 73 5.64 -5.30 0.27
C VAL A 73 4.98 -5.13 1.63
N CYS A 74 4.15 -4.11 1.86
CA CYS A 74 3.45 -4.02 3.14
C CYS A 74 2.33 -5.08 3.25
N ALA A 75 1.63 -5.36 2.16
CA ALA A 75 0.57 -6.36 2.14
C ALA A 75 1.07 -7.79 2.33
N ILE A 76 2.16 -8.19 1.66
CA ILE A 76 2.68 -9.57 1.79
C ILE A 76 3.03 -9.90 3.25
N LEU A 77 3.57 -8.94 4.00
CA LEU A 77 3.90 -9.13 5.41
C LEU A 77 2.67 -9.26 6.30
N GLY A 78 1.65 -8.42 6.07
CA GLY A 78 0.38 -8.51 6.79
C GLY A 78 -0.37 -9.82 6.49
N ILE A 79 -0.48 -10.18 5.21
CA ILE A 79 -1.19 -11.40 4.79
C ILE A 79 -0.42 -12.64 5.25
N ALA A 80 0.92 -12.66 5.18
CA ALA A 80 1.71 -13.76 5.72
C ALA A 80 1.47 -13.97 7.21
N LEU A 81 1.40 -12.89 8.00
CA LEU A 81 1.04 -12.98 9.41
C LEU A 81 -0.37 -13.56 9.58
N SER A 82 -1.35 -13.10 8.80
CA SER A 82 -2.73 -13.62 8.85
C SER A 82 -2.81 -15.12 8.53
N VAL A 83 -2.01 -15.60 7.57
CA VAL A 83 -1.92 -17.04 7.24
C VAL A 83 -1.27 -17.82 8.39
N ILE A 84 -0.19 -17.30 8.97
CA ILE A 84 0.49 -17.93 10.12
C ILE A 84 -0.44 -18.04 11.34
N LEU A 85 -1.28 -17.02 11.57
CA LEU A 85 -2.28 -17.00 12.63
C LEU A 85 -3.51 -17.88 12.33
N GLY A 86 -3.63 -18.40 11.10
CA GLY A 86 -4.76 -19.23 10.67
C GLY A 86 -6.03 -18.44 10.36
N ASP A 87 -5.94 -17.12 10.20
CA ASP A 87 -7.10 -16.26 9.92
C ASP A 87 -7.53 -16.28 8.44
N THR A 88 -6.60 -16.57 7.52
CA THR A 88 -6.83 -16.62 6.07
C THR A 88 -6.11 -17.78 5.39
N ASP A 89 -6.63 -18.18 4.22
CA ASP A 89 -6.04 -19.24 3.39
C ASP A 89 -4.74 -18.76 2.72
N ALA A 90 -3.77 -19.67 2.56
CA ALA A 90 -2.51 -19.41 1.86
C ALA A 90 -2.72 -18.89 0.42
N ALA A 91 -3.82 -19.26 -0.25
CA ALA A 91 -4.16 -18.72 -1.57
C ALA A 91 -4.33 -17.18 -1.55
N VAL A 92 -4.79 -16.60 -0.43
CA VAL A 92 -4.95 -15.16 -0.25
C VAL A 92 -3.60 -14.44 -0.25
N LEU A 93 -2.51 -15.11 0.15
CA LEU A 93 -1.17 -14.53 0.10
C LEU A 93 -0.80 -14.10 -1.32
N GLY A 94 -1.07 -14.95 -2.31
CA GLY A 94 -0.80 -14.65 -3.72
C GLY A 94 -1.71 -13.54 -4.25
N PHE A 95 -3.01 -13.80 -4.27
CA PHE A 95 -3.99 -12.89 -4.89
C PHE A 95 -4.12 -11.56 -4.13
N GLY A 96 -4.07 -11.59 -2.79
CA GLY A 96 -4.13 -10.39 -1.95
C GLY A 96 -2.89 -9.50 -2.10
N THR A 97 -1.69 -10.09 -2.22
CA THR A 97 -0.45 -9.34 -2.50
C THR A 97 -0.51 -8.73 -3.90
N ALA A 98 -0.93 -9.49 -4.92
CA ALA A 98 -1.06 -8.99 -6.28
C ALA A 98 -2.08 -7.84 -6.36
N GLY A 99 -3.26 -8.01 -5.74
CA GLY A 99 -4.29 -6.96 -5.67
C GLY A 99 -3.79 -5.72 -4.94
N SER A 100 -3.04 -5.88 -3.85
CA SER A 100 -2.45 -4.77 -3.09
C SER A 100 -1.33 -4.06 -3.83
N ALA A 101 -0.53 -4.78 -4.62
CA ALA A 101 0.45 -4.17 -5.52
C ALA A 101 -0.25 -3.33 -6.59
N VAL A 102 -1.33 -3.83 -7.19
CA VAL A 102 -2.12 -3.05 -8.15
C VAL A 102 -2.75 -1.83 -7.48
N ALA A 103 -3.38 -1.99 -6.30
CA ALA A 103 -3.96 -0.91 -5.52
C ALA A 103 -2.92 0.16 -5.15
N GLY A 104 -1.73 -0.27 -4.72
CA GLY A 104 -0.59 0.61 -4.46
C GLY A 104 -0.14 1.36 -5.72
N GLY A 105 -0.06 0.69 -6.86
CA GLY A 105 0.25 1.32 -8.14
C GLY A 105 -0.80 2.38 -8.53
N ILE A 106 -2.09 2.08 -8.34
CA ILE A 106 -3.20 3.03 -8.56
C ILE A 106 -3.07 4.23 -7.63
N GLY A 107 -2.81 4.01 -6.34
CA GLY A 107 -2.57 5.09 -5.37
C GLY A 107 -1.41 5.99 -5.77
N GLY A 108 -0.32 5.38 -6.26
CA GLY A 108 0.83 6.10 -6.79
C GLY A 108 0.48 6.99 -7.98
N ILE A 109 -0.24 6.45 -8.97
CA ILE A 109 -0.73 7.24 -10.12
C ILE A 109 -1.66 8.36 -9.67
N ALA A 110 -2.60 8.07 -8.77
CA ALA A 110 -3.58 9.05 -8.29
C ALA A 110 -2.87 10.23 -7.61
N ALA A 111 -1.92 9.97 -6.72
CA ALA A 111 -1.13 11.01 -6.07
C ALA A 111 -0.29 11.81 -7.08
N PHE A 112 0.31 11.15 -8.06
CA PHE A 112 1.06 11.83 -9.13
C PHE A 112 0.16 12.78 -9.95
N ALA A 113 -1.02 12.32 -10.35
CA ALA A 113 -1.98 13.12 -11.12
C ALA A 113 -2.53 14.31 -10.32
N LEU A 114 -2.77 14.12 -9.02
CA LEU A 114 -3.27 15.16 -8.13
C LEU A 114 -2.18 16.16 -7.72
N GLY A 115 -0.93 15.72 -7.56
CA GLY A 115 0.22 16.56 -7.21
C GLY A 115 0.80 17.36 -8.39
N GLY A 116 0.63 16.88 -9.64
CA GLY A 116 1.13 17.51 -10.86
C GLY A 116 0.49 18.85 -11.25
N ARG A 117 -0.47 19.38 -10.48
CA ARG A 117 -1.15 20.66 -10.73
C ARG A 117 -0.50 21.89 -10.08
N LYS A 118 0.71 21.78 -9.50
CA LYS A 118 1.34 22.88 -8.75
C LYS A 118 2.37 23.75 -9.48
N VAL A 119 2.45 23.73 -10.82
CA VAL A 119 3.22 24.76 -11.56
C VAL A 119 2.57 25.05 -12.92
N ALA A 120 1.56 25.93 -12.94
CA ALA A 120 1.36 26.78 -14.11
C ALA A 120 2.10 28.09 -13.79
N PRO A 121 3.14 28.49 -14.54
CA PRO A 121 3.68 29.83 -14.39
C PRO A 121 2.58 30.82 -14.77
N ALA A 122 2.26 31.74 -13.85
CA ALA A 122 1.52 32.93 -14.20
C ALA A 122 2.39 33.70 -15.21
N GLY A 123 1.92 33.79 -16.45
CA GLY A 123 2.46 34.71 -17.45
C GLY A 123 2.10 36.15 -17.14
#